data_AF-A0A954VRR3-F1
#
_entry.id   AF-A0A954VRR3-F1
#
_cell.length_a   1.000
_cell.length_b   1.000
_cell.length_c   1.000
_cell.angle_alpha   90.00
_cell.angle_beta   90.00
_cell.angle_gamma   90.00
#
_symmetry.space_group_name_H-M   'P 1'
#
loop_
_entity.id
_entity.type
_entity.pdbx_description
1 polymer ?
#
loop_
_entity_poly.entity_id
_entity_poly.type
_entity_poly.pdbx_seq_one_letter_code
_entity_poly.pdbx_strand_id
1 'polypeptide(L)'
;MASDALRRRGQALEDAFFAAKDRELLDQLRINMKEEQCCAVLKQATGISSEVVLKELLAAGINELTITAVGMIPLVQVAWADRSMNESERNAVLEAANQSGIGADHAAYPLLLKWLEHRPDDSLYSTWADYIEALKETLDTGSFQALSSDIVQRIEAVAEAAGGILGIGKVSQVERDAIENIAGHLS
;
A
#
# COMPACT_ATOMS: atom_id res chain seq x y z
N MET A 1 -17.68 -11.03 -14.06
CA MET A 1 -16.94 -12.26 -13.68
C MET A 1 -15.54 -11.94 -13.16
N ALA A 2 -14.59 -11.44 -13.96
CA ALA A 2 -13.25 -11.02 -13.46
C ALA A 2 -13.32 -9.80 -12.51
N SER A 3 -14.06 -8.76 -12.92
CA SER A 3 -14.30 -7.55 -12.10
C SER A 3 -14.97 -7.85 -10.75
N ASP A 4 -15.90 -8.82 -10.70
CA ASP A 4 -16.53 -9.22 -9.43
C ASP A 4 -15.54 -9.93 -8.49
N ALA A 5 -14.60 -10.70 -9.04
CA ALA A 5 -13.57 -11.39 -8.27
C ALA A 5 -12.53 -10.42 -7.70
N LEU A 6 -12.11 -9.42 -8.49
CA LEU A 6 -11.25 -8.35 -8.03
C LEU A 6 -11.95 -7.52 -6.93
N ARG A 7 -13.22 -7.18 -7.12
CA ARG A 7 -14.01 -6.43 -6.14
C ARG A 7 -14.11 -7.15 -4.80
N ARG A 8 -14.34 -8.47 -4.81
CA ARG A 8 -14.36 -9.28 -3.59
C ARG A 8 -13.01 -9.30 -2.87
N ARG A 9 -11.91 -9.40 -3.63
CA ARG A 9 -10.56 -9.35 -3.06
C ARG A 9 -10.21 -7.96 -2.55
N GLY A 10 -10.66 -6.90 -3.22
CA GLY A 10 -10.54 -5.52 -2.76
C GLY A 10 -11.27 -5.31 -1.43
N GLN A 11 -12.49 -5.86 -1.29
CA GLN A 11 -13.21 -5.86 -0.01
C GLN A 11 -12.47 -6.62 1.09
N ALA A 12 -11.94 -7.81 0.77
CA ALA A 12 -11.13 -8.56 1.73
C ALA A 12 -9.86 -7.79 2.13
N LEU A 13 -9.22 -7.10 1.19
CA LEU A 13 -8.07 -6.25 1.47
C LEU A 13 -8.45 -5.07 2.34
N GLU A 14 -9.56 -4.39 2.06
CA GLU A 14 -10.08 -3.30 2.90
C GLU A 14 -10.40 -3.76 4.32
N ASP A 15 -11.01 -4.96 4.47
CA ASP A 15 -11.35 -5.54 5.77
C ASP A 15 -10.11 -6.05 6.53
N ALA A 16 -9.05 -6.49 5.83
CA ALA A 16 -7.77 -6.82 6.45
C ALA A 16 -7.00 -5.55 6.85
N PHE A 17 -7.05 -4.54 5.98
CA PHE A 17 -6.42 -3.23 6.18
C PHE A 17 -7.03 -2.54 7.41
N PHE A 18 -8.35 -2.56 7.55
CA PHE A 18 -9.01 -2.13 8.78
C PHE A 18 -9.54 -3.32 9.56
N ALA A 19 -8.80 -3.73 10.59
CA ALA A 19 -9.29 -4.72 11.55
C ALA A 19 -10.74 -4.39 11.96
N ALA A 20 -11.58 -5.40 12.20
CA ALA A 20 -13.03 -5.20 12.43
C ALA A 20 -13.41 -4.18 13.52
N LYS A 21 -12.48 -3.78 14.40
CA LYS A 21 -12.65 -2.74 15.42
C LYS A 21 -12.43 -1.30 14.93
N ASP A 22 -11.78 -1.09 13.79
CA ASP A 22 -11.51 0.22 13.19
C ASP A 22 -12.58 0.59 12.13
N ARG A 23 -13.77 -0.04 12.22
CA ARG A 23 -14.87 0.08 11.24
C ARG A 23 -15.45 1.50 11.14
N GLU A 24 -15.36 2.29 12.20
CA GLU A 24 -15.79 3.69 12.18
C GLU A 24 -14.90 4.57 11.27
N LEU A 25 -13.59 4.29 11.22
CA LEU A 25 -12.68 4.94 10.26
C LEU A 25 -12.98 4.52 8.81
N LEU A 26 -13.29 3.24 8.60
CA LEU A 26 -13.73 2.72 7.30
C LEU A 26 -14.97 3.45 6.78
N ASP A 27 -15.97 3.60 7.65
CA ASP A 27 -17.24 4.23 7.26
C ASP A 27 -17.04 5.71 6.93
N GLN A 28 -16.18 6.43 7.67
CA GLN A 28 -15.83 7.82 7.35
C GLN A 28 -15.16 7.97 5.98
N LEU A 29 -14.26 7.04 5.62
CA LEU A 29 -13.57 7.04 4.34
C LEU A 29 -14.48 6.67 3.15
N ARG A 30 -15.43 5.77 3.36
CA ARG A 30 -16.35 5.32 2.30
C ARG A 30 -17.41 6.35 1.89
N ILE A 31 -17.70 7.35 2.73
CA ILE A 31 -18.95 8.13 2.61
C ILE A 31 -18.95 9.26 1.55
N ASN A 32 -17.83 9.75 1.01
CA ASN A 32 -17.88 11.01 0.23
C ASN A 32 -16.91 11.15 -0.96
N MET A 33 -16.99 10.33 -2.01
CA MET A 33 -16.22 10.61 -3.23
C MET A 33 -17.02 10.50 -4.52
N LYS A 34 -16.99 11.57 -5.31
CA LYS A 34 -17.39 11.58 -6.73
C LYS A 34 -16.28 10.97 -7.59
N GLU A 35 -16.60 10.40 -8.75
CA GLU A 35 -15.61 9.82 -9.68
C GLU A 35 -14.43 10.75 -10.00
N GLU A 36 -14.66 12.04 -10.20
CA GLU A 36 -13.60 13.04 -10.43
C GLU A 36 -12.65 13.19 -9.23
N GLN A 37 -13.18 13.08 -8.01
CA GLN A 37 -12.38 13.09 -6.78
C GLN A 37 -11.59 11.78 -6.65
N CYS A 38 -12.18 10.64 -7.02
CA CYS A 38 -11.48 9.36 -7.00
C CYS A 38 -10.29 9.33 -7.98
N CYS A 39 -10.45 9.88 -9.20
CA CYS A 39 -9.34 10.01 -10.15
C CYS A 39 -8.21 10.89 -9.61
N ALA A 40 -8.54 12.03 -8.99
CA ALA A 40 -7.56 12.93 -8.41
C ALA A 40 -6.79 12.26 -7.25
N VAL A 41 -7.49 11.51 -6.41
CA VAL A 41 -6.91 10.79 -5.29
C VAL A 41 -6.04 9.62 -5.76
N LEU A 42 -6.51 8.82 -6.73
CA LEU A 42 -5.69 7.78 -7.34
C LEU A 42 -4.43 8.36 -7.99
N LYS A 43 -4.55 9.50 -8.68
CA LYS A 43 -3.41 10.20 -9.28
C LYS A 43 -2.39 10.64 -8.24
N GLN A 44 -2.86 11.19 -7.11
CA GLN A 44 -1.99 11.62 -6.02
C GLN A 44 -1.33 10.42 -5.31
N ALA A 45 -2.10 9.36 -5.06
CA ALA A 45 -1.64 8.17 -4.34
C ALA A 45 -0.68 7.29 -5.15
N THR A 46 -0.84 7.24 -6.48
CA THR A 46 -0.06 6.34 -7.37
C THR A 46 0.94 7.07 -8.26
N GLY A 47 0.90 8.40 -8.32
CA GLY A 47 1.66 9.18 -9.31
C GLY A 47 1.24 8.97 -10.77
N ILE A 48 0.27 8.09 -11.04
CA ILE A 48 -0.18 7.76 -12.39
C ILE A 48 -0.88 8.98 -12.98
N SER A 49 -0.28 9.56 -14.01
CA SER A 49 -0.82 10.75 -14.70
C SER A 49 -1.73 10.41 -15.89
N SER A 50 -1.79 9.14 -16.29
CA SER A 50 -2.65 8.69 -17.39
C SER A 50 -4.11 8.60 -16.91
N GLU A 51 -4.96 9.49 -17.40
CA GLU A 51 -6.40 9.44 -17.10
C GLU A 51 -7.08 8.15 -17.58
N VAL A 52 -6.56 7.52 -18.62
CA VAL A 52 -7.07 6.23 -19.11
C VAL A 52 -6.85 5.16 -18.04
N VAL A 53 -5.62 5.06 -17.53
CA VAL A 53 -5.26 4.11 -16.48
C VAL A 53 -6.07 4.38 -15.21
N LEU A 54 -6.17 5.64 -14.77
CA LEU A 54 -6.96 6.00 -13.58
C LEU A 54 -8.43 5.59 -13.70
N LYS A 55 -9.03 5.75 -14.89
CA LYS A 55 -10.41 5.32 -15.15
C LYS A 55 -10.55 3.79 -15.19
N GLU A 56 -9.57 3.08 -15.72
CA GLU A 56 -9.53 1.62 -15.71
C GLU A 56 -9.41 1.09 -14.28
N LEU A 57 -8.57 1.70 -13.44
CA LEU A 57 -8.47 1.36 -12.01
C LEU A 57 -9.82 1.54 -11.30
N LEU A 58 -10.51 2.67 -11.53
CA LEU A 58 -11.85 2.90 -10.96
C LEU A 58 -12.89 1.89 -11.47
N ALA A 59 -12.89 1.61 -12.78
CA ALA A 59 -13.81 0.64 -13.38
C ALA A 59 -13.55 -0.79 -12.89
N ALA A 60 -12.30 -1.10 -12.54
CA ALA A 60 -11.91 -2.35 -11.91
C ALA A 60 -12.33 -2.43 -10.43
N GLY A 61 -12.89 -1.35 -9.86
CA GLY A 61 -13.35 -1.28 -8.47
C GLY A 61 -12.27 -0.88 -7.47
N ILE A 62 -11.12 -0.40 -7.96
CA ILE A 62 -10.03 0.13 -7.14
C ILE A 62 -10.45 1.53 -6.69
N ASN A 63 -10.47 1.74 -5.39
CA ASN A 63 -10.82 3.02 -4.79
C ASN A 63 -9.65 3.55 -3.95
N GLU A 64 -9.85 4.70 -3.30
CA GLU A 64 -8.85 5.30 -2.40
C GLU A 64 -8.38 4.32 -1.33
N LEU A 65 -9.28 3.60 -0.66
CA LEU A 65 -8.92 2.67 0.40
C LEU A 65 -8.05 1.54 -0.11
N THR A 66 -8.44 0.95 -1.24
CA THR A 66 -7.70 -0.17 -1.82
C THR A 66 -6.33 0.27 -2.31
N ILE A 67 -6.20 1.46 -2.90
CA ILE A 67 -4.91 1.95 -3.39
C ILE A 67 -3.98 2.37 -2.24
N THR A 68 -4.53 2.97 -1.17
CA THR A 68 -3.77 3.24 0.05
C THR A 68 -3.27 1.94 0.66
N ALA A 69 -4.12 0.91 0.75
CA ALA A 69 -3.72 -0.40 1.26
C ALA A 69 -2.62 -1.06 0.43
N VAL A 70 -2.74 -1.00 -0.91
CA VAL A 70 -1.74 -1.52 -1.84
C VAL A 70 -0.37 -0.87 -1.65
N GLY A 71 -0.32 0.45 -1.43
CA GLY A 71 0.94 1.18 -1.22
C GLY A 71 1.50 1.04 0.20
N MET A 72 0.64 0.96 1.22
CA MET A 72 1.06 1.02 2.63
C MET A 72 1.45 -0.34 3.21
N ILE A 73 0.76 -1.43 2.85
CA ILE A 73 1.03 -2.77 3.41
C ILE A 73 2.48 -3.24 3.12
N PRO A 74 3.02 -3.08 1.90
CA PRO A 74 4.41 -3.44 1.61
C PRO A 74 5.43 -2.70 2.47
N LEU A 75 5.20 -1.41 2.72
CA LEU A 75 6.09 -0.61 3.57
C LEU A 75 6.17 -1.18 4.99
N VAL A 76 5.01 -1.52 5.56
CA VAL A 76 4.89 -2.10 6.89
C VAL A 76 5.50 -3.50 6.92
N GLN A 77 5.30 -4.30 5.87
CA GLN A 77 5.89 -5.64 5.77
C GLN A 77 7.43 -5.59 5.75
N VAL A 78 8.01 -4.63 5.02
CA VAL A 78 9.45 -4.41 4.98
C VAL A 78 9.98 -3.88 6.30
N ALA A 79 9.28 -2.92 6.91
CA ALA A 79 9.65 -2.35 8.19
C ALA A 79 9.67 -3.37 9.35
N TRP A 80 8.90 -4.47 9.25
CA TRP A 80 8.89 -5.57 10.22
C TRP A 80 9.71 -6.79 9.79
N ALA A 81 10.52 -6.70 8.73
CA ALA A 81 11.20 -7.86 8.14
C ALA A 81 12.13 -8.59 9.13
N ASP A 82 12.84 -7.85 9.98
CA ASP A 82 13.73 -8.42 11.00
C ASP A 82 13.04 -8.73 12.35
N ARG A 83 11.71 -8.50 12.42
CA ARG A 83 10.84 -8.66 13.60
C ARG A 83 11.14 -7.72 14.77
N SER A 84 11.91 -6.66 14.54
CA SER A 84 12.08 -5.55 15.47
C SER A 84 11.70 -4.24 14.80
N MET A 85 11.29 -3.26 15.61
CA MET A 85 11.14 -1.89 15.14
C MET A 85 11.55 -0.94 16.25
N ASN A 86 12.54 -0.10 15.97
CA ASN A 86 13.01 0.94 16.85
C ASN A 86 12.40 2.31 16.46
N GLU A 87 12.60 3.31 17.32
CA GLU A 87 12.00 4.63 17.13
C GLU A 87 12.52 5.36 15.89
N SER A 88 13.79 5.17 15.53
CA SER A 88 14.38 5.77 14.32
C SER A 88 13.79 5.18 13.05
N GLU A 89 13.61 3.86 13.02
CA GLU A 89 13.01 3.13 11.89
C GLU A 89 11.54 3.53 11.72
N ARG A 90 10.79 3.57 12.82
CA ARG A 90 9.41 4.03 12.84
C ARG A 90 9.29 5.45 12.27
N ASN A 91 10.15 6.37 12.70
CA ASN A 91 10.12 7.75 12.22
C ASN A 91 10.47 7.85 10.73
N ALA A 92 11.42 7.04 10.24
CA ALA A 92 11.76 7.01 8.83
C ALA A 92 10.61 6.50 7.95
N VAL A 93 9.90 5.45 8.39
CA VAL A 93 8.72 4.94 7.69
C VAL A 93 7.59 5.98 7.67
N LEU A 94 7.37 6.69 8.78
CA LEU A 94 6.37 7.77 8.84
C LEU A 94 6.71 8.94 7.92
N GLU A 95 7.98 9.35 7.87
CA GLU A 95 8.44 10.42 6.99
C GLU A 95 8.27 10.04 5.51
N ALA A 96 8.63 8.81 5.15
CA ALA A 96 8.49 8.35 3.77
C ALA A 96 7.02 8.11 3.37
N ALA A 97 6.18 7.68 4.31
CA ALA A 97 4.72 7.63 4.13
C ALA A 97 4.14 9.04 3.92
N ASN A 98 4.60 10.03 4.67
CA ASN A 98 4.20 11.43 4.51
C ASN A 98 4.60 11.98 3.12
N GLN A 99 5.83 11.71 2.66
CA GLN A 99 6.28 12.05 1.30
C GLN A 99 5.45 11.35 0.21
N SER A 100 4.88 10.20 0.54
CA SER A 100 3.97 9.43 -0.33
C SER A 100 2.51 9.90 -0.27
N GLY A 101 2.19 10.94 0.51
CA GLY A 101 0.84 11.48 0.66
C GLY A 101 0.04 10.88 1.82
N ILE A 102 0.62 9.97 2.61
CA ILE A 102 0.03 9.39 3.82
C ILE A 102 0.63 10.11 5.04
N GLY A 103 0.33 11.41 5.15
CA GLY A 103 0.75 12.28 6.25
C GLY A 103 -0.29 12.37 7.37
N ALA A 104 -0.03 13.19 8.39
CA ALA A 104 -0.90 13.33 9.57
C ALA A 104 -2.36 13.72 9.25
N ASP A 105 -2.58 14.42 8.13
CA ASP A 105 -3.91 14.82 7.66
C ASP A 105 -4.62 13.72 6.84
N HIS A 106 -3.93 12.62 6.55
CA HIS A 106 -4.48 11.48 5.80
C HIS A 106 -5.22 10.52 6.72
N ALA A 107 -6.40 10.07 6.31
CA ALA A 107 -7.26 9.23 7.15
C ALA A 107 -6.67 7.85 7.52
N ALA A 108 -5.74 7.32 6.71
CA ALA A 108 -5.02 6.09 7.01
C ALA A 108 -3.83 6.25 7.98
N TYR A 109 -3.43 7.49 8.31
CA TYR A 109 -2.26 7.75 9.16
C TYR A 109 -2.37 7.17 10.58
N PRO A 110 -3.53 7.25 11.28
CA PRO A 110 -3.68 6.62 12.59
C PRO A 110 -3.50 5.09 12.56
N LEU A 111 -3.95 4.44 11.48
CA LEU A 111 -3.77 3.01 11.28
C LEU A 111 -2.30 2.67 11.05
N LEU A 112 -1.59 3.46 10.24
CA LEU A 112 -0.15 3.31 10.03
C LEU A 112 0.60 3.40 11.37
N LEU A 113 0.31 4.41 12.19
CA LEU A 113 0.93 4.56 13.52
C LEU A 113 0.77 3.31 14.39
N LYS A 114 -0.43 2.72 14.39
CA LYS A 114 -0.76 1.50 15.14
C LYS A 114 0.01 0.29 14.62
N TRP A 115 0.17 0.14 13.31
CA TRP A 115 0.92 -0.96 12.70
C TRP A 115 2.43 -0.84 12.88
N LEU A 116 2.97 0.38 12.99
CA LEU A 116 4.38 0.58 13.33
C LEU A 116 4.64 0.40 14.84
N GLU A 117 3.61 0.51 15.68
CA GLU A 117 3.73 0.17 17.10
C GLU A 117 3.57 -1.34 17.35
N HIS A 118 2.65 -1.96 16.62
CA HIS A 118 2.32 -3.38 16.75
C HIS A 118 2.27 -4.03 15.36
N ARG A 119 3.13 -5.03 15.15
CA ARG A 119 3.14 -5.80 13.90
C ARG A 119 1.73 -6.30 13.55
N PRO A 120 1.25 -6.03 12.32
CA PRO A 120 -0.03 -6.58 11.88
C PRO A 120 0.01 -8.11 11.78
N ASP A 121 -1.18 -8.72 11.69
CA ASP A 121 -1.30 -10.16 11.50
C ASP A 121 -0.70 -10.59 10.15
N ASP A 122 -0.08 -11.78 10.11
CA ASP A 122 0.56 -12.31 8.89
C ASP A 122 -0.45 -12.45 7.72
N SER A 123 -1.74 -12.61 8.02
CA SER A 123 -2.80 -12.67 7.00
C SER A 123 -2.99 -11.37 6.21
N LEU A 124 -2.54 -10.23 6.73
CA LEU A 124 -2.60 -8.95 6.02
C LEU A 124 -1.77 -8.99 4.73
N TYR A 125 -0.54 -9.50 4.84
CA TYR A 125 0.37 -9.58 3.69
C TYR A 125 -0.11 -10.60 2.66
N SER A 126 -0.61 -11.76 3.10
CA SER A 126 -1.18 -12.74 2.16
C SER A 126 -2.41 -12.20 1.43
N THR A 127 -3.27 -11.44 2.13
CA THR A 127 -4.44 -10.81 1.50
C THR A 127 -4.03 -9.74 0.48
N TRP A 128 -2.96 -8.99 0.77
CA TRP A 128 -2.36 -8.06 -0.18
C TRP A 128 -1.82 -8.78 -1.42
N ALA A 129 -1.05 -9.86 -1.25
CA ALA A 129 -0.49 -10.63 -2.36
C ALA A 129 -1.60 -11.22 -3.26
N ASP A 130 -2.64 -11.80 -2.67
CA ASP A 130 -3.81 -12.31 -3.39
C ASP A 130 -4.53 -11.22 -4.19
N TYR A 131 -4.54 -9.98 -3.68
CA TYR A 131 -5.11 -8.83 -4.38
C TYR A 131 -4.24 -8.37 -5.55
N ILE A 132 -2.91 -8.32 -5.38
CA ILE A 132 -1.97 -7.97 -6.45
C ILE A 132 -2.06 -8.96 -7.62
N GLU A 133 -2.14 -10.27 -7.35
CA GLU A 133 -2.32 -11.27 -8.41
C GLU A 133 -3.62 -11.04 -9.19
N ALA A 134 -4.72 -10.73 -8.48
CA ALA A 134 -5.98 -10.43 -9.14
C ALA A 134 -5.94 -9.11 -9.94
N LEU A 135 -5.18 -8.11 -9.47
CA LEU A 135 -4.94 -6.88 -10.22
C LEU A 135 -4.18 -7.16 -11.51
N LYS A 136 -3.14 -8.00 -11.46
CA LYS A 136 -2.34 -8.40 -12.62
C LYS A 136 -3.18 -9.09 -13.70
N GLU A 137 -4.16 -9.90 -13.30
CA GLU A 137 -5.10 -10.56 -14.22
C GLU A 137 -6.13 -9.59 -14.82
N THR A 138 -6.38 -8.45 -14.18
CA THR A 138 -7.46 -7.52 -14.56
C THR A 138 -6.95 -6.32 -15.37
N LEU A 139 -5.79 -5.78 -15.01
CA LEU A 139 -5.19 -4.63 -15.68
C LEU A 139 -4.43 -5.06 -16.92
N ASP A 140 -4.34 -4.17 -17.91
CA ASP A 140 -3.39 -4.37 -18.99
C ASP A 140 -1.94 -4.29 -18.46
N THR A 141 -1.02 -4.85 -19.22
CA THR A 141 0.39 -4.94 -18.84
C THR A 141 1.02 -3.57 -18.55
N GLY A 142 0.64 -2.52 -19.28
CA GLY A 142 1.19 -1.18 -19.08
C GLY A 142 0.70 -0.55 -17.77
N SER A 143 -0.60 -0.65 -17.50
CA SER A 143 -1.21 -0.16 -16.25
C SER A 143 -0.66 -0.87 -15.02
N PHE A 144 -0.54 -2.20 -15.08
CA PHE A 144 0.02 -2.98 -13.97
C PHE A 144 1.50 -2.61 -13.75
N GLN A 145 2.31 -2.52 -14.81
CA GLN A 145 3.72 -2.13 -14.68
C GLN A 145 3.90 -0.73 -14.10
N ALA A 146 3.04 0.23 -14.48
CA ALA A 146 3.08 1.58 -13.91
C ALA A 146 2.80 1.57 -12.40
N LEU A 147 1.78 0.82 -11.97
CA LEU A 147 1.44 0.66 -10.55
C LEU A 147 2.56 -0.06 -9.79
N SER A 148 3.06 -1.18 -10.31
CA SER A 148 4.16 -1.96 -9.74
C SER A 148 5.42 -1.13 -9.56
N SER A 149 5.80 -0.35 -10.58
CA SER A 149 6.98 0.51 -10.52
C SER A 149 6.85 1.59 -9.45
N ASP A 150 5.67 2.18 -9.28
CA ASP A 150 5.41 3.18 -8.23
C ASP A 150 5.52 2.56 -6.83
N ILE A 151 4.93 1.39 -6.62
CA ILE A 151 5.00 0.68 -5.33
C ILE A 151 6.44 0.33 -4.98
N VAL A 152 7.21 -0.25 -5.91
CA VAL A 152 8.62 -0.60 -5.69
C VAL A 152 9.45 0.64 -5.36
N GLN A 153 9.30 1.73 -6.12
CA GLN A 153 10.03 2.97 -5.87
C GLN A 153 9.74 3.54 -4.48
N ARG A 154 8.50 3.45 -3.99
CA ARG A 154 8.15 3.91 -2.63
C ARG A 154 8.79 3.04 -1.55
N ILE A 155 8.79 1.71 -1.74
CA ILE A 155 9.46 0.78 -0.83
C ILE A 155 10.96 1.09 -0.77
N GLU A 156 11.59 1.28 -1.93
CA GLU A 156 13.01 1.65 -2.02
C GLU A 156 13.30 3.00 -1.35
N ALA A 157 12.45 4.01 -1.58
CA ALA A 157 12.60 5.32 -0.96
C ALA A 157 12.49 5.26 0.57
N VAL A 158 11.58 4.44 1.10
CA VAL A 158 11.45 4.19 2.56
C VAL A 158 12.70 3.49 3.08
N ALA A 159 13.20 2.50 2.34
CA ALA A 159 14.39 1.76 2.69
C ALA A 159 15.66 2.64 2.72
N GLU A 160 15.76 3.58 1.78
CA GLU A 160 16.84 4.55 1.69
C GLU A 160 16.75 5.64 2.76
N ALA A 161 15.55 6.19 3.00
CA ALA A 161 15.33 7.26 3.98
C ALA A 161 15.61 6.82 5.42
N ALA A 162 15.39 5.54 5.73
CA ALA A 162 15.79 4.92 6.99
C ALA A 162 17.32 4.72 7.13
N GLY A 163 18.10 4.97 6.06
CA GLY A 163 19.56 4.86 6.04
C GLY A 163 20.07 3.45 5.82
N GLY A 164 19.41 2.70 4.91
CA GLY A 164 19.22 1.25 5.06
C GLY A 164 18.17 1.04 6.15
N ILE A 165 17.24 0.09 6.01
CA ILE A 165 15.94 0.17 6.73
C ILE A 165 16.07 0.17 8.26
N LEU A 166 17.25 -0.10 8.82
CA LEU A 166 17.52 -0.23 10.26
C LEU A 166 18.34 0.89 10.90
N GLY A 167 18.73 1.91 10.13
CA GLY A 167 19.67 2.91 10.61
C GLY A 167 21.09 2.35 10.77
N ILE A 168 22.07 3.13 10.28
CA ILE A 168 23.51 2.82 10.34
C ILE A 168 23.94 1.68 9.38
N GLY A 169 23.52 1.66 8.10
CA GLY A 169 24.14 0.70 7.15
C GLY A 169 23.56 0.56 5.74
N LYS A 170 24.07 -0.40 4.97
CA LYS A 170 23.40 -0.88 3.74
C LYS A 170 22.16 -1.69 4.15
N VAL A 171 21.10 -1.67 3.33
CA VAL A 171 19.93 -2.58 3.42
C VAL A 171 20.39 -3.99 3.78
N SER A 172 19.88 -4.54 4.88
CA SER A 172 20.23 -5.86 5.40
C SER A 172 19.80 -6.96 4.42
N GLN A 173 20.38 -8.15 4.51
CA GLN A 173 19.97 -9.25 3.61
C GLN A 173 18.49 -9.61 3.80
N VAL A 174 18.00 -9.59 5.04
CA VAL A 174 16.60 -9.91 5.38
C VAL A 174 15.63 -8.92 4.75
N GLU A 175 15.98 -7.64 4.70
CA GLU A 175 15.17 -6.61 4.02
C GLU A 175 15.21 -6.74 2.51
N ARG A 176 16.38 -7.06 1.94
CA ARG A 176 16.47 -7.32 0.51
C ARG A 176 15.59 -8.49 0.12
N ASP A 177 15.62 -9.57 0.90
CA ASP A 177 14.78 -10.74 0.67
C ASP A 177 13.29 -10.36 0.78
N ALA A 178 12.91 -9.47 1.71
CA ALA A 178 11.54 -8.97 1.82
C ALA A 178 11.13 -8.10 0.61
N ILE A 179 12.00 -7.20 0.16
CA ILE A 179 11.78 -6.35 -1.02
C ILE A 179 11.70 -7.22 -2.28
N GLU A 180 12.60 -8.19 -2.45
CA GLU A 180 12.60 -9.12 -3.59
C GLU A 180 11.32 -9.97 -3.61
N ASN A 181 10.83 -10.42 -2.46
CA ASN A 181 9.58 -11.16 -2.37
C ASN A 181 8.37 -10.29 -2.78
N ILE A 182 8.32 -9.04 -2.32
CA ILE A 182 7.28 -8.09 -2.72
C ILE A 182 7.37 -7.79 -4.22
N ALA A 183 8.58 -7.53 -4.73
CA ALA A 183 8.82 -7.28 -6.14
C ALA A 183 8.42 -8.48 -7.03
N GLY A 184 8.57 -9.70 -6.53
CA GLY A 184 8.13 -10.93 -7.21
C GLY A 184 6.63 -11.00 -7.46
N HIS A 185 5.80 -10.43 -6.58
CA HIS A 185 4.35 -10.28 -6.82
C HIS A 185 4.02 -9.18 -7.82
N LEU A 186 4.90 -8.18 -7.96
CA LEU A 186 4.70 -6.99 -8.78
C LEU A 186 5.28 -7.12 -10.20
N SER A 187 6.04 -8.18 -10.48
CA SER A 187 6.58 -8.54 -11.81
C SER A 187 5.58 -9.37 -12.61
#